data_AF-S4NZG0-F1
#
_entry.id   AF-S4NZG0-F1
#
_cell.length_a   1.000
_cell.length_b   1.000
_cell.length_c   1.000
_cell.angle_alpha   90.00
_cell.angle_beta   90.00
_cell.angle_gamma   90.00
#
_symmetry.space_group_name_H-M   'P 1'
#
loop_
_entity.id
_entity.type
_entity.pdbx_description
1 polymer ?
#
loop_
_entity_poly.entity_id
_entity_poly.type
_entity_poly.pdbx_seq_one_letter_code
_entity_poly.pdbx_strand_id
1 'polypeptide(L)'
;MEGYYNGTIFHRVVPGFIVQGGDPSGDGTGGESVYGATFKDEFHSRLRFNRRGLVAMANAGKDDNGSQFFFTLGPTPELQNKHTIFGKVTGDTIYNVLKLSEGLIGPDDRPEHPQTIRSTEVLINPFDDIVPRVQEKIDTDDKPKKKKKEVQG
;
A
#
# COMPACT_ATOMS: atom_id res chain seq x y z
N MET A 1 -10.69 2.88 7.55
CA MET A 1 -11.35 3.01 8.88
C MET A 1 -10.35 3.11 10.03
N GLU A 2 -9.19 2.45 9.97
CA GLU A 2 -8.16 2.50 11.04
C GLU A 2 -7.05 3.54 10.82
N GLY A 3 -7.12 4.35 9.76
CA GLY A 3 -6.00 5.23 9.39
C GLY A 3 -4.70 4.50 9.03
N TYR A 4 -4.70 3.17 8.90
CA TYR A 4 -3.53 2.32 8.65
C TYR A 4 -2.68 2.76 7.45
N TYR A 5 -3.32 3.26 6.39
CA TYR A 5 -2.63 3.73 5.19
C TYR A 5 -2.21 5.21 5.25
N ASN A 6 -2.57 5.95 6.29
CA ASN A 6 -2.21 7.37 6.40
C ASN A 6 -0.69 7.48 6.62
N GLY A 7 -0.03 8.30 5.80
CA GLY A 7 1.42 8.44 5.80
C GLY A 7 2.17 7.37 5.00
N THR A 8 1.50 6.33 4.52
CA THR A 8 2.14 5.32 3.68
C THR A 8 2.45 5.87 2.28
N ILE A 9 3.56 5.42 1.71
CA ILE A 9 4.05 5.89 0.42
C ILE A 9 3.78 4.89 -0.71
N PHE A 10 3.82 5.38 -1.94
CA PHE A 10 4.01 4.54 -3.12
C PHE A 10 5.50 4.26 -3.31
N HIS A 11 5.96 3.15 -2.73
CA HIS A 11 7.39 2.82 -2.61
C HIS A 11 7.98 2.23 -3.90
N ARG A 12 7.14 1.82 -4.87
CA ARG A 12 7.59 1.21 -6.13
C ARG A 12 6.75 1.66 -7.32
N VAL A 13 7.41 2.07 -8.40
CA VAL A 13 6.80 2.54 -9.65
C VAL A 13 7.51 1.89 -10.84
N VAL A 14 6.75 1.18 -11.66
CA VAL A 14 7.21 0.64 -12.95
C VAL A 14 6.36 1.30 -14.05
N PRO A 15 6.91 2.29 -14.79
CA PRO A 15 6.15 3.06 -15.76
C PRO A 15 5.44 2.19 -16.79
N GLY A 16 4.16 2.48 -17.03
CA GLY A 16 3.30 1.71 -17.95
C GLY A 16 2.85 0.34 -17.43
N PHE A 17 3.35 -0.09 -16.27
CA PHE A 17 3.03 -1.38 -15.66
C PHE A 17 2.21 -1.21 -14.37
N ILE A 18 2.86 -0.86 -13.25
CA ILE A 18 2.21 -0.72 -11.94
C ILE A 18 2.78 0.45 -11.13
N VAL A 19 1.98 0.91 -10.16
CA VAL A 19 2.44 1.69 -9.01
C VAL A 19 1.96 1.02 -7.74
N GLN A 20 2.87 0.72 -6.83
CA GLN A 20 2.65 -0.12 -5.64
C GLN A 20 2.87 0.69 -4.36
N GLY A 21 2.01 0.43 -3.37
CA GLY A 21 2.02 1.08 -2.06
C GLY A 21 1.31 0.21 -1.01
N GLY A 22 0.87 0.82 0.08
CA GLY A 22 0.17 0.12 1.15
C GLY A 22 1.09 -0.61 2.14
N ASP A 23 2.38 -0.26 2.14
CA ASP A 23 3.36 -0.69 3.12
C ASP A 23 3.62 0.43 4.16
N PRO A 24 3.33 0.20 5.46
CA PRO A 24 3.63 1.16 6.53
C PRO A 24 5.11 1.42 6.79
N SER A 25 6.02 0.46 6.55
CA SER A 25 7.47 0.72 6.69
C SER A 25 8.01 1.47 5.48
N GLY A 26 7.39 1.28 4.32
CA GLY A 26 7.74 1.95 3.06
C GLY A 26 9.00 1.39 2.38
N ASP A 27 9.48 0.22 2.81
CA ASP A 27 10.63 -0.49 2.24
C ASP A 27 10.23 -1.55 1.20
N GLY A 28 8.93 -1.83 1.07
CA GLY A 28 8.36 -2.79 0.14
C GLY A 28 8.25 -4.22 0.69
N THR A 29 8.66 -4.47 1.94
CA THR A 29 8.65 -5.80 2.56
C THR A 29 7.65 -5.92 3.72
N GLY A 30 7.15 -4.79 4.22
CA GLY A 30 6.22 -4.75 5.35
C GLY A 30 4.74 -4.85 4.96
N GLY A 31 3.90 -4.65 5.97
CA GLY A 31 2.44 -4.63 5.82
C GLY A 31 1.76 -5.92 6.27
N GLU A 32 0.65 -5.77 6.98
CA GLU A 32 -0.08 -6.88 7.60
C GLU A 32 -1.57 -6.75 7.35
N SER A 33 -2.25 -7.89 7.17
CA SER A 33 -3.69 -7.89 7.04
C SER A 33 -4.38 -7.66 8.40
N VAL A 34 -5.67 -7.35 8.36
CA VAL A 34 -6.50 -7.26 9.57
C VAL A 34 -6.62 -8.58 10.33
N TYR A 35 -6.34 -9.72 9.67
CA TYR A 35 -6.40 -11.06 10.26
C TYR A 35 -5.17 -11.44 11.09
N GLY A 36 -4.13 -10.59 11.12
CA GLY A 36 -2.86 -10.89 11.80
C GLY A 36 -2.00 -11.96 11.11
N ALA A 37 -2.41 -12.39 9.91
CA ALA A 37 -1.70 -13.32 9.04
C ALA A 37 -1.98 -12.97 7.57
N THR A 38 -1.25 -13.56 6.64
CA THR A 38 -1.57 -13.43 5.22
C THR A 38 -2.87 -14.15 4.87
N PHE A 39 -3.52 -13.75 3.78
CA PHE A 39 -4.80 -14.32 3.36
C PHE A 39 -4.80 -14.80 1.91
N LYS A 40 -5.75 -15.69 1.61
CA LYS A 40 -5.89 -16.40 0.34
C LYS A 40 -6.06 -15.49 -0.87
N ASP A 41 -5.67 -15.99 -2.03
CA ASP A 41 -6.00 -15.38 -3.31
C ASP A 41 -7.47 -15.61 -3.69
N GLU A 42 -8.09 -14.63 -4.37
CA GLU A 42 -9.49 -14.69 -4.82
C GLU A 42 -9.60 -14.30 -6.29
N PHE A 43 -9.50 -15.30 -7.18
CA PHE A 43 -9.56 -15.08 -8.62
C PHE A 43 -10.99 -15.23 -9.17
N HIS A 44 -11.35 -14.37 -10.11
CA HIS A 44 -12.61 -14.48 -10.86
C HIS A 44 -12.36 -14.31 -12.35
N SER A 45 -12.90 -15.24 -13.16
CA SER A 45 -12.80 -15.26 -14.64
C SER A 45 -13.18 -13.94 -15.35
N ARG A 46 -14.07 -13.14 -14.76
CA ARG A 46 -14.51 -11.84 -15.31
C ARG A 46 -13.58 -10.68 -14.96
N LEU A 47 -12.71 -10.84 -13.97
CA LEU A 47 -11.74 -9.84 -13.55
C LEU A 47 -10.41 -10.11 -14.24
N ARG A 48 -10.06 -9.24 -15.19
CA ARG A 48 -8.91 -9.43 -16.08
C ARG A 48 -8.01 -8.20 -16.08
N PHE A 49 -6.70 -8.42 -16.05
CA PHE A 49 -5.68 -7.38 -16.16
C PHE A 49 -5.52 -6.86 -17.60
N ASN A 50 -6.59 -6.33 -18.18
CA ASN A 50 -6.63 -5.92 -19.59
C ASN A 50 -6.58 -4.40 -19.82
N ARG A 51 -6.45 -3.61 -18.76
CA ARG A 51 -6.42 -2.14 -18.81
C ARG A 51 -5.79 -1.53 -17.57
N ARG A 52 -5.45 -0.25 -17.67
CA ARG A 52 -5.08 0.61 -16.54
C ARG A 52 -6.24 0.88 -15.58
N GLY A 53 -5.90 1.30 -14.37
CA GLY A 53 -6.87 1.71 -13.34
C GLY A 53 -7.53 0.56 -12.58
N LEU A 54 -6.95 -0.65 -12.63
CA LEU A 54 -7.36 -1.75 -11.76
C LEU A 54 -6.59 -1.67 -10.44
N VAL A 55 -7.23 -2.10 -9.35
CA VAL A 55 -6.62 -2.19 -8.02
C VAL A 55 -6.53 -3.65 -7.63
N ALA A 56 -5.32 -4.09 -7.27
CA ALA A 56 -5.06 -5.48 -6.94
C ALA A 56 -4.07 -5.62 -5.77
N MET A 57 -4.13 -6.76 -5.08
CA MET A 57 -3.23 -7.08 -3.97
C MET A 57 -1.83 -7.41 -4.49
N ALA A 58 -0.80 -6.85 -3.85
CA ALA A 58 0.56 -7.34 -3.99
C ALA A 58 0.77 -8.56 -3.08
N ASN A 59 1.54 -9.54 -3.55
CA ASN A 59 1.89 -10.75 -2.81
C ASN A 59 3.27 -11.25 -3.28
N ALA A 60 3.96 -12.04 -2.46
CA ALA A 60 5.22 -12.70 -2.84
C ALA A 60 5.02 -14.16 -3.27
N GLY A 61 3.77 -14.61 -3.36
CA GLY A 61 3.41 -15.98 -3.72
C GLY A 61 1.92 -16.25 -3.53
N LYS A 62 1.56 -17.51 -3.69
CA LYS A 62 0.18 -17.98 -3.51
C LYS A 62 -0.28 -17.72 -2.07
N ASP A 63 -1.48 -17.18 -1.91
CA ASP A 63 -2.16 -16.97 -0.63
C ASP A 63 -1.35 -16.08 0.36
N ASP A 64 -0.56 -15.14 -0.19
CA ASP A 64 0.37 -14.28 0.57
C ASP A 64 -0.09 -12.81 0.57
N ASN A 65 -1.40 -12.56 0.65
CA ASN A 65 -1.93 -11.21 0.63
C ASN A 65 -1.83 -10.58 2.03
N GLY A 66 -1.20 -9.39 2.11
CA GLY A 66 -1.04 -8.59 3.33
C GLY A 66 -1.83 -7.28 3.25
N SER A 67 -1.17 -6.14 3.44
CA SER A 67 -1.77 -4.81 3.24
C SER A 67 -1.35 -4.12 1.95
N GLN A 68 -0.29 -4.60 1.29
CA GLN A 68 0.25 -3.98 0.09
C GLN A 68 -0.67 -4.19 -1.12
N PHE A 69 -0.79 -3.16 -1.94
CA PHE A 69 -1.60 -3.18 -3.15
C PHE A 69 -0.95 -2.37 -4.25
N PHE A 70 -1.43 -2.54 -5.48
CA PHE A 70 -0.96 -1.76 -6.61
C PHE A 70 -2.10 -1.32 -7.52
N PHE A 71 -1.85 -0.23 -8.24
CA PHE A 71 -2.66 0.20 -9.38
C PHE A 71 -2.00 -0.22 -10.68
N THR A 72 -2.80 -0.66 -11.66
CA THR A 72 -2.30 -0.88 -13.02
C THR A 72 -2.19 0.43 -13.80
N LEU A 73 -1.06 0.64 -14.47
CA LEU A 73 -0.83 1.79 -15.37
C LEU A 73 -1.05 1.43 -16.85
N GLY A 74 -1.17 0.13 -17.15
CA GLY A 74 -1.48 -0.43 -18.46
C GLY A 74 -2.11 -1.82 -18.34
N PRO A 75 -2.35 -2.52 -19.46
CA PRO A 75 -2.66 -3.95 -19.45
C PRO A 75 -1.47 -4.75 -18.90
N THR A 76 -1.74 -5.70 -18.00
CA THR A 76 -0.72 -6.50 -17.30
C THR A 76 -1.11 -7.99 -17.25
N PRO A 77 -1.33 -8.65 -18.40
CA PRO A 77 -1.83 -10.03 -18.48
C PRO A 77 -0.97 -11.06 -17.74
N GLU A 78 0.31 -10.80 -17.53
CA GLU A 78 1.27 -11.61 -16.78
C GLU A 78 0.94 -11.74 -15.28
N LEU A 79 0.11 -10.83 -14.74
CA LEU A 79 -0.37 -10.82 -13.37
C LEU A 79 -1.67 -11.63 -13.19
N GLN A 80 -2.26 -12.12 -14.29
CA GLN A 80 -3.49 -12.88 -14.25
C GLN A 80 -3.35 -14.17 -13.44
N ASN A 81 -4.31 -14.41 -12.54
CA ASN A 81 -4.34 -15.57 -11.64
C ASN A 81 -3.10 -15.67 -10.72
N LYS A 82 -2.42 -14.54 -10.50
CA LYS A 82 -1.35 -14.38 -9.50
C LYS A 82 -1.71 -13.34 -8.44
N HIS A 83 -2.47 -12.32 -8.82
CA HIS A 83 -2.87 -11.23 -7.93
C HIS A 83 -4.40 -11.07 -7.92
N THR A 84 -4.95 -10.88 -6.73
CA THR A 84 -6.38 -10.67 -6.50
C THR A 84 -6.78 -9.25 -6.92
N ILE A 85 -7.65 -9.13 -7.93
CA ILE A 85 -8.27 -7.85 -8.30
C ILE A 85 -9.47 -7.63 -7.38
N PHE A 86 -9.47 -6.52 -6.63
CA PHE A 86 -10.55 -6.18 -5.71
C PHE A 86 -11.21 -4.84 -6.00
N GLY A 87 -10.70 -4.07 -6.96
CA GLY A 87 -11.27 -2.76 -7.26
C GLY A 87 -10.86 -2.19 -8.61
N LYS A 88 -11.43 -1.01 -8.92
CA LYS A 88 -11.02 -0.16 -10.03
C LYS A 88 -11.15 1.30 -9.64
N VAL A 89 -10.30 2.13 -10.23
CA VAL A 89 -10.34 3.58 -10.11
C VAL A 89 -11.49 4.12 -10.96
N THR A 90 -12.20 5.15 -10.48
CA THR A 90 -13.29 5.79 -11.23
C THR A 90 -12.74 6.69 -12.34
N GLY A 91 -13.51 6.88 -13.41
CA GLY A 91 -13.02 7.50 -14.65
C GLY A 91 -12.58 8.96 -14.51
N ASP A 92 -13.19 9.70 -13.59
CA ASP A 92 -12.86 11.08 -13.24
C ASP A 92 -11.55 11.21 -12.45
N THR A 93 -11.13 10.18 -11.73
CA THR A 93 -9.93 10.20 -10.88
C THR A 93 -8.74 9.44 -11.46
N ILE A 94 -8.90 8.76 -12.61
CA ILE A 94 -7.84 7.94 -13.22
C ILE A 94 -6.56 8.73 -13.52
N TYR A 95 -6.68 10.00 -13.91
CA TYR A 95 -5.52 10.86 -14.19
C TYR A 95 -4.65 11.09 -12.96
N ASN A 96 -5.23 11.10 -11.75
CA ASN A 96 -4.47 11.25 -10.51
C ASN A 96 -3.60 10.01 -10.25
N VAL A 97 -4.07 8.82 -10.61
CA VAL A 97 -3.28 7.58 -10.50
C VAL A 97 -2.14 7.57 -11.51
N LEU A 98 -2.36 8.06 -12.73
CA LEU A 98 -1.29 8.16 -13.73
C LEU A 98 -0.18 9.11 -13.28
N LYS A 99 -0.55 10.22 -12.62
CA LYS A 99 0.42 11.15 -12.03
C LYS A 99 1.31 10.53 -10.96
N LEU A 100 0.89 9.45 -10.30
CA LEU A 100 1.75 8.73 -9.35
C LEU A 100 2.98 8.09 -10.02
N SER A 101 2.93 7.89 -11.34
CA SER A 101 4.04 7.35 -12.11
C SER A 101 4.97 8.41 -12.71
N GLU A 102 4.66 9.70 -12.50
CA GLU A 102 5.48 10.81 -12.96
C GLU A 102 6.60 11.09 -11.96
N GLY A 103 7.83 11.26 -12.44
CA GLY A 103 8.98 11.63 -11.61
C GLY A 103 10.24 10.82 -11.93
N LEU A 104 11.31 11.10 -11.19
CA LEU A 104 12.55 10.35 -11.27
C LEU A 104 12.41 9.04 -10.48
N ILE A 105 12.76 7.94 -11.13
CA ILE A 105 12.74 6.60 -10.56
C ILE A 105 14.20 6.21 -10.33
N GLY A 106 14.53 5.99 -9.06
CA GLY A 106 15.83 5.53 -8.62
C GLY A 106 15.98 4.02 -8.75
N PRO A 107 17.02 3.45 -8.11
CA PRO A 107 17.23 2.01 -8.06
C PRO A 107 16.02 1.24 -7.51
N ASP A 108 15.90 -0.04 -7.90
CA ASP A 108 14.86 -0.95 -7.43
C ASP A 108 13.43 -0.45 -7.65
N ASP A 109 13.21 0.30 -8.74
CA ASP A 109 11.92 0.90 -9.11
C ASP A 109 11.40 1.92 -8.07
N ARG A 110 12.25 2.41 -7.16
CA ARG A 110 11.84 3.32 -6.08
C ARG A 110 11.83 4.78 -6.55
N PRO A 111 10.72 5.53 -6.41
CA PRO A 111 10.71 6.97 -6.71
C PRO A 111 11.66 7.74 -5.80
N GLU A 112 12.40 8.71 -6.34
CA GLU A 112 13.25 9.61 -5.53
C GLU A 112 12.42 10.47 -4.55
N HIS A 113 11.21 10.84 -4.97
CA HIS A 113 10.25 11.62 -4.20
C HIS A 113 8.89 10.90 -4.22
N PRO A 114 8.70 9.86 -3.39
CA PRO A 114 7.51 9.04 -3.43
C PRO A 114 6.29 9.80 -2.90
N GLN A 115 5.15 9.63 -3.59
CA GLN A 115 3.89 10.23 -3.18
C GLN A 115 3.31 9.50 -1.96
N THR A 116 2.54 10.22 -1.14
CA THR A 116 2.02 9.74 0.16
C THR A 116 0.50 9.75 0.20
N ILE A 117 -0.09 8.68 0.76
CA ILE A 117 -1.51 8.64 1.10
C ILE A 117 -1.70 9.48 2.37
N ARG A 118 -2.36 10.63 2.25
CA ARG A 118 -2.58 11.53 3.40
C ARG A 118 -3.67 11.02 4.33
N SER A 119 -4.78 10.58 3.77
CA SER A 119 -5.94 10.08 4.49
C SER A 119 -6.72 9.09 3.63
N THR A 120 -7.56 8.28 4.28
CA THR A 120 -8.49 7.37 3.62
C THR A 120 -9.90 7.59 4.16
N GLU A 121 -10.88 7.62 3.26
CA GLU A 121 -12.30 7.76 3.60
C GLU A 121 -13.09 6.62 2.92
N VAL A 122 -13.97 5.97 3.67
CA VAL A 122 -14.86 4.91 3.15
C VAL A 122 -16.22 5.55 2.89
N LEU A 123 -16.51 5.83 1.61
CA LEU A 123 -17.77 6.48 1.22
C LEU A 123 -18.98 5.57 1.37
N ILE A 124 -18.80 4.28 1.06
CA ILE A 124 -19.83 3.24 1.16
C ILE A 124 -19.16 2.00 1.75
N ASN A 125 -19.61 1.58 2.93
CA ASN A 125 -19.20 0.31 3.52
C ASN A 125 -20.28 -0.75 3.27
N PRO A 126 -20.03 -1.77 2.43
CA PRO A 126 -21.01 -2.82 2.15
C PRO A 126 -21.11 -3.87 3.26
N PHE A 127 -20.25 -3.78 4.29
CA PHE A 127 -20.20 -4.71 5.41
C PHE A 127 -20.64 -4.00 6.70
N ASP A 128 -21.64 -4.54 7.38
CA ASP A 128 -22.19 -4.02 8.62
C ASP A 128 -21.45 -4.53 9.87
N ASP A 129 -20.65 -5.59 9.71
CA ASP A 129 -19.95 -6.30 10.78
C ASP A 129 -18.47 -5.90 10.95
N ILE A 130 -17.96 -5.00 10.12
CA ILE A 130 -16.57 -4.50 10.25
C ILE A 130 -16.44 -3.57 11.46
N VAL A 131 -15.65 -4.02 12.43
CA VAL A 131 -15.24 -3.23 13.59
C VAL A 131 -13.74 -2.90 13.48
N PRO A 132 -13.34 -1.61 13.36
CA PRO A 132 -11.94 -1.21 13.33
C PRO A 132 -11.22 -1.60 14.62
N ARG A 133 -9.98 -2.07 14.51
CA ARG A 133 -9.13 -2.33 15.68
C ARG A 133 -8.83 -1.04 16.43
N VAL A 134 -8.76 -1.14 17.75
CA VAL A 134 -8.25 -0.04 18.59
C VAL A 134 -6.74 -0.01 18.44
N GLN A 135 -6.19 1.04 17.84
CA GLN A 135 -4.74 1.28 17.86
C GLN A 135 -4.37 1.84 19.24
N GLU A 136 -3.69 1.06 20.06
CA GLU A 136 -2.98 1.60 21.22
C GLU A 136 -1.94 2.59 20.70
N LYS A 137 -2.01 3.84 21.19
CA LYS A 137 -0.94 4.82 20.93
C LYS A 137 0.30 4.31 21.63
N ILE A 138 1.31 3.91 20.87
CA ILE A 138 2.66 3.71 21.42
C ILE A 138 3.22 5.13 21.63
N ASP A 139 3.13 5.63 22.86
CA ASP A 139 3.81 6.87 23.27
C ASP A 139 5.33 6.61 23.26
N THR A 140 6.00 6.91 22.14
CA THR A 140 7.46 6.89 22.03
C THR A 140 8.06 8.14 22.68
N ASP A 141 7.90 8.29 23.99
CA ASP A 141 8.46 9.42 24.75
C ASP A 141 9.51 8.99 25.78
N ASP A 142 10.15 7.84 25.58
CA ASP A 142 11.29 7.40 26.39
C ASP A 142 12.62 7.73 25.71
N LYS A 143 12.95 9.04 25.65
CA LYS A 143 14.32 9.48 25.33
C LYS A 143 15.23 9.22 26.53
N PRO A 144 16.34 8.47 26.39
CA PRO A 144 17.27 8.24 27.50
C PRO A 144 17.92 9.56 27.93
N LYS A 145 17.73 9.92 29.21
CA LYS A 145 18.38 11.07 29.86
C LYS A 145 19.90 10.93 29.77
N LYS A 146 20.56 11.79 28.98
CA LYS A 146 22.03 11.94 28.98
C LYS A 146 22.50 12.32 30.40
N LYS A 147 23.22 11.42 31.08
CA LYS A 147 23.97 11.74 32.31
C LYS A 147 25.06 12.75 31.95
N LYS A 148 24.98 13.97 32.49
CA LYS A 148 26.08 14.93 32.48
C LYS A 148 27.22 14.35 33.32
N LYS A 149 28.41 14.21 32.72
CA LYS A 149 29.65 13.96 33.48
C LYS A 149 30.05 15.29 34.15
N GLU A 150 30.07 15.30 35.47
CA GLU A 150 30.79 16.33 36.23
C GLU A 150 32.29 16.15 35.98
N VAL A 151 32.95 17.24 35.57
CA VAL A 151 34.41 17.34 35.56
C VAL A 151 34.77 18.08 36.84
N GLN A 152 35.31 17.35 37.83
CA GLN A 152 36.03 17.95 38.95
C GLN A 152 37.45 18.32 38.51
N GLY A 153 37.94 19.42 39.08
CA GLY A 153 39.16 20.13 38.70
C GLY A 153 40.45 19.57 39.26
#